data_AF-A0A090M3T3-F1
#
_entry.id   AF-A0A090M3T3-F1
#
_cell.length_a   1.000
_cell.length_b   1.000
_cell.length_c   1.000
_cell.angle_alpha   90.00
_cell.angle_beta   90.00
_cell.angle_gamma   90.00
#
_symmetry.space_group_name_H-M   'P 1'
#
loop_
_entity.id
_entity.type
_entity.pdbx_description
1 polymer ?
#
loop_
_entity_poly.entity_id
_entity_poly.type
_entity_poly.pdbx_seq_one_letter_code
_entity_poly.pdbx_strand_id
1 'polypeptide(L)'
;MRGVKKENLPEKTCVVCERAFTWRKKWENCWDEVTTCSKSCNAKRKSERQKTNAQARASEGDDGGSESGERRERAKHKAKVKAQKAERRARLEFNGDPTSGQKPCDECEKMVNELIRCQTDATKRWRMVCGKCWVQVSGGVVDGDAEHPHYRYGGLWKNRRAQQSGESGIEPVPA
;
A
#
# COMPACT_ATOMS: atom_id res chain seq x y z
N MET A 1 -16.44 -23.32 -16.73
CA MET A 1 -15.30 -22.69 -17.46
C MET A 1 -15.83 -21.95 -18.67
N ARG A 2 -15.91 -20.61 -18.65
CA ARG A 2 -16.14 -19.82 -19.88
C ARG A 2 -14.79 -19.31 -20.37
N GLY A 3 -14.12 -20.09 -21.21
CA GLY A 3 -12.98 -19.60 -21.98
C GLY A 3 -13.51 -18.74 -23.11
N VAL A 4 -13.33 -17.41 -23.02
CA VAL A 4 -13.60 -16.53 -24.15
C VAL A 4 -12.68 -16.96 -25.29
N LYS A 5 -13.25 -17.35 -26.43
CA LYS A 5 -12.47 -17.68 -27.64
C LYS A 5 -11.59 -16.47 -27.97
N LYS A 6 -10.31 -16.70 -28.29
CA LYS A 6 -9.32 -15.63 -28.52
C LYS A 6 -9.74 -14.64 -29.62
N GLU A 7 -10.67 -15.05 -30.49
CA GLU A 7 -11.28 -14.25 -31.55
C GLU A 7 -12.21 -13.14 -31.03
N ASN A 8 -12.72 -13.22 -29.80
CA ASN A 8 -13.63 -12.22 -29.22
C ASN A 8 -12.91 -11.24 -28.27
N LEU A 9 -11.57 -11.19 -28.33
CA LEU A 9 -10.81 -10.25 -27.51
C LEU A 9 -10.88 -8.85 -28.13
N PRO A 10 -11.09 -7.80 -27.32
CA PRO A 10 -11.08 -6.44 -27.83
C PRO A 10 -9.68 -6.10 -28.37
N GLU A 11 -9.67 -5.39 -29.49
CA GLU A 11 -8.47 -4.91 -30.17
C GLU A 11 -8.36 -3.39 -30.08
N LYS A 12 -7.14 -2.89 -29.94
CA LYS A 12 -6.82 -1.45 -29.97
C LYS A 12 -5.63 -1.19 -30.89
N THR A 13 -5.54 0.03 -31.42
CA THR A 13 -4.40 0.46 -32.25
C THR A 13 -3.34 1.14 -31.38
N CYS A 14 -2.07 0.75 -31.56
CA CYS A 14 -0.97 1.35 -30.82
C CYS A 14 -0.67 2.78 -31.30
N VAL A 15 -0.69 3.77 -30.41
CA VAL A 15 -0.40 5.19 -30.77
C VAL A 15 1.05 5.48 -31.18
N VAL A 16 1.94 4.48 -31.15
CA VAL A 16 3.39 4.66 -31.42
C VAL A 16 3.85 3.91 -32.65
N CYS A 17 3.29 2.72 -32.91
CA CYS A 17 3.67 1.91 -34.06
C CYS A 17 2.49 1.55 -34.98
N GLU A 18 1.29 2.05 -34.66
CA GLU A 18 0.05 1.91 -35.45
C GLU A 18 -0.39 0.48 -35.72
N ARG A 19 0.24 -0.51 -35.07
CA ARG A 19 -0.17 -1.91 -35.14
C ARG A 19 -1.34 -2.17 -34.20
N ALA A 20 -2.32 -2.93 -34.68
CA ALA A 20 -3.38 -3.49 -33.86
C ALA A 20 -2.78 -4.43 -32.80
N PHE A 21 -3.34 -4.40 -31.59
CA PHE A 21 -2.97 -5.31 -30.52
C PHE A 21 -4.21 -5.73 -29.73
N THR A 22 -4.25 -7.02 -29.41
CA THR A 22 -5.32 -7.66 -28.65
C THR A 22 -5.10 -7.54 -27.15
N TRP A 23 -6.19 -7.59 -26.39
CA TRP A 23 -6.17 -7.66 -24.93
C TRP A 23 -5.22 -8.74 -24.37
N ARG A 24 -4.56 -8.44 -23.25
CA ARG A 24 -3.68 -9.36 -22.51
C ARG A 24 -4.08 -9.38 -21.05
N LYS A 25 -3.94 -10.53 -20.39
CA LYS A 25 -4.28 -10.71 -18.96
C LYS A 25 -3.65 -9.67 -18.02
N LYS A 26 -2.45 -9.17 -18.34
CA LYS A 26 -1.78 -8.13 -17.56
C LYS A 26 -2.56 -6.80 -17.50
N TRP A 27 -3.46 -6.56 -18.44
CA TRP A 27 -4.24 -5.32 -18.58
C TRP A 27 -5.66 -5.43 -18.02
N GLU A 28 -5.97 -6.49 -17.28
CA GLU A 28 -7.29 -6.72 -16.69
C GLU A 28 -7.84 -5.51 -15.93
N ASN A 29 -6.98 -4.79 -15.19
CA ASN A 29 -7.37 -3.64 -14.37
C ASN A 29 -7.22 -2.28 -15.05
N CYS A 30 -6.66 -2.20 -16.26
CA CYS A 30 -6.30 -0.91 -16.89
C CYS A 30 -6.44 -0.90 -18.42
N TRP A 31 -7.24 -1.80 -19.01
CA TRP A 31 -7.38 -1.93 -20.46
C TRP A 31 -7.85 -0.62 -21.13
N ASP A 32 -8.71 0.15 -20.47
CA ASP A 32 -9.18 1.44 -20.98
C ASP A 32 -8.07 2.47 -21.12
N GLU A 33 -7.11 2.48 -20.19
CA GLU A 33 -5.97 3.40 -20.17
C GLU A 33 -4.82 2.98 -21.10
N VAL A 34 -4.76 1.71 -21.51
CA VAL A 34 -3.66 1.19 -22.33
C VAL A 34 -3.81 1.62 -23.79
N THR A 35 -2.84 2.39 -24.27
CA THR A 35 -2.80 2.88 -25.66
C THR A 35 -1.60 2.36 -26.47
N THR A 36 -0.73 1.54 -25.88
CA THR A 36 0.51 1.06 -26.52
C THR A 36 0.67 -0.46 -26.44
N CYS A 37 1.06 -1.09 -27.55
CA CYS A 37 1.12 -2.55 -27.66
C CYS A 37 2.25 -3.22 -26.86
N SER A 38 3.31 -2.48 -26.50
CA SER A 38 4.52 -3.02 -25.88
C SER A 38 5.20 -2.03 -24.94
N LYS A 39 6.10 -2.56 -24.09
CA LYS A 39 6.95 -1.75 -23.21
C LYS A 39 7.89 -0.83 -24.00
N SER A 40 8.37 -1.26 -25.17
CA SER A 40 9.20 -0.44 -26.05
C SER A 40 8.42 0.74 -26.62
N CYS A 41 7.17 0.54 -27.06
CA CYS A 41 6.30 1.64 -27.51
C CYS A 41 6.00 2.62 -26.38
N ASN A 42 5.68 2.12 -25.17
CA ASN A 42 5.46 2.98 -24.02
C ASN A 42 6.71 3.82 -23.68
N ALA A 43 7.90 3.21 -23.73
CA ALA A 43 9.16 3.92 -23.50
C ALA A 43 9.41 5.04 -24.53
N LYS A 44 9.18 4.75 -25.82
CA LYS A 44 9.25 5.74 -26.90
C LYS A 44 8.28 6.90 -26.69
N ARG A 45 7.01 6.61 -26.35
CA ARG A 45 6.02 7.66 -26.05
C ARG A 45 6.47 8.55 -24.90
N LYS A 46 7.04 7.96 -23.84
CA LYS A 46 7.56 8.70 -22.70
C LYS A 46 8.76 9.59 -23.06
N SER A 47 9.69 9.09 -23.88
CA SER A 47 10.84 9.88 -24.32
C SER A 47 10.42 11.04 -25.21
N GLU A 48 9.51 10.82 -26.16
CA GLU A 48 8.99 11.91 -27.01
C GLU A 48 8.27 12.98 -26.20
N ARG A 49 7.43 12.58 -25.23
CA ARG A 49 6.79 13.54 -24.32
C ARG A 49 7.79 14.33 -23.46
N GLN A 50 8.93 13.75 -23.11
CA GLN A 50 9.98 14.47 -22.39
C GLN A 50 10.69 15.47 -23.30
N LYS A 51 10.95 15.09 -24.57
CA LYS A 51 11.52 16.00 -25.57
C LYS A 51 10.60 17.18 -25.85
N THR A 52 9.31 16.94 -26.06
CA THR A 52 8.34 18.02 -26.30
C THR A 52 8.24 18.97 -25.12
N ASN A 53 8.22 18.44 -23.88
CA ASN A 53 8.22 19.27 -22.68
C ASN A 53 9.54 20.06 -22.50
N ALA A 54 10.68 19.48 -22.88
CA ALA A 54 11.96 20.18 -22.87
C ALA A 54 12.03 21.27 -23.95
N GLN A 55 11.49 21.01 -25.14
CA GLN A 55 11.40 21.97 -26.24
C GLN A 55 10.45 23.12 -25.90
N ALA A 56 9.27 22.84 -25.32
CA ALA A 56 8.34 23.86 -24.86
C ALA A 56 8.99 24.82 -23.85
N ARG A 57 9.75 24.28 -22.90
CA ARG A 57 10.54 25.07 -21.94
C ARG A 57 11.66 25.89 -22.57
N ALA A 58 12.18 25.47 -23.72
CA ALA A 58 13.21 26.20 -24.43
C ALA A 58 12.64 27.32 -25.33
N SER A 59 11.37 27.19 -25.76
CA SER A 59 10.67 28.19 -26.58
C SER A 59 10.00 29.30 -25.79
N GLU A 60 9.70 29.07 -24.50
CA GLU A 60 9.29 30.12 -23.57
C GLU A 60 10.56 30.89 -23.15
N GLY A 61 10.88 31.94 -23.91
CA GLY A 61 12.10 32.73 -23.77
C GLY A 61 12.40 33.13 -22.31
N ASP A 62 13.65 32.86 -21.92
CA ASP A 62 14.33 33.36 -20.74
C ASP A 62 14.36 34.91 -20.76
N ASP A 63 13.35 35.55 -20.18
CA ASP A 63 13.55 36.86 -19.54
C ASP A 63 14.15 36.61 -18.15
N GLY A 64 15.45 36.28 -18.14
CA GLY A 64 16.35 36.47 -17.01
C GLY A 64 15.83 36.06 -15.63
N GLY A 65 15.18 34.90 -15.52
CA GLY A 65 14.85 34.30 -14.24
C GLY A 65 16.12 33.71 -13.63
N SER A 66 17.00 34.56 -13.08
CA SER A 66 18.30 34.21 -12.48
C SER A 66 18.33 32.78 -11.91
N GLU A 67 19.26 31.94 -12.35
CA GLU A 67 19.56 30.58 -11.84
C GLU A 67 19.50 30.45 -10.30
N SER A 68 19.68 31.56 -9.59
CA SER A 68 19.52 31.69 -8.14
C SER A 68 18.07 31.47 -7.64
N GLY A 69 17.07 31.92 -8.39
CA GLY A 69 15.64 31.83 -8.07
C GLY A 69 15.13 30.40 -8.12
N GLU A 70 15.35 29.69 -9.22
CA GLU A 70 14.93 28.30 -9.39
C GLU A 70 15.62 27.36 -8.38
N ARG A 71 16.91 27.61 -8.09
CA ARG A 71 17.66 26.89 -7.05
C ARG A 71 17.05 27.12 -5.67
N ARG A 72 16.66 28.36 -5.36
CA ARG A 72 16.00 28.75 -4.10
C ARG A 72 14.62 28.09 -3.97
N GLU A 73 13.83 28.04 -5.02
CA GLU A 73 12.51 27.38 -5.02
C GLU A 73 12.60 25.87 -4.85
N ARG A 74 13.52 25.22 -5.56
CA ARG A 74 13.80 23.79 -5.37
C ARG A 74 14.29 23.49 -3.95
N ALA A 75 15.12 24.36 -3.36
CA ALA A 75 15.57 24.24 -1.97
C ALA A 75 14.40 24.40 -0.98
N LYS A 76 13.52 25.40 -1.18
CA LYS A 76 12.30 25.58 -0.38
C LYS A 76 11.40 24.35 -0.45
N HIS A 77 11.16 23.79 -1.64
CA HIS A 77 10.35 22.58 -1.79
C HIS A 77 10.98 21.37 -1.08
N LYS A 78 12.30 21.16 -1.24
CA LYS A 78 13.02 20.10 -0.50
C LYS A 78 12.94 20.30 1.00
N ALA A 79 13.08 21.54 1.49
CA ALA A 79 12.96 21.87 2.91
C ALA A 79 11.56 21.58 3.44
N LYS A 80 10.51 21.96 2.70
CA LYS A 80 9.10 21.65 3.03
C LYS A 80 8.85 20.15 3.12
N VAL A 81 9.29 19.38 2.13
CA VAL A 81 9.13 17.91 2.14
C VAL A 81 9.91 17.29 3.30
N LYS A 82 11.12 17.79 3.59
CA LYS A 82 11.92 17.33 4.73
C LYS A 82 11.24 17.64 6.06
N ALA A 83 10.66 18.84 6.22
CA ALA A 83 9.91 19.25 7.40
C ALA A 83 8.65 18.41 7.60
N GLN A 84 7.84 18.19 6.55
CA GLN A 84 6.66 17.32 6.62
C GLN A 84 7.03 15.87 6.98
N LYS A 85 8.15 15.36 6.47
CA LYS A 85 8.63 14.03 6.83
C LYS A 85 9.13 13.98 8.28
N ALA A 86 9.77 15.04 8.76
CA ALA A 86 10.21 15.17 10.15
C ALA A 86 9.01 15.26 11.10
N GLU A 87 7.99 16.07 10.80
CA GLU A 87 6.75 16.16 11.57
C GLU A 87 6.02 14.81 11.60
N ARG A 88 5.90 14.13 10.45
CA ARG A 88 5.33 12.78 10.40
C ARG A 88 6.12 11.80 11.27
N ARG A 89 7.45 11.89 11.29
CA ARG A 89 8.28 11.07 12.19
C ARG A 89 8.06 11.46 13.64
N ALA A 90 8.08 12.74 14.00
CA ALA A 90 7.87 13.22 15.37
C ALA A 90 6.49 12.82 15.92
N ARG A 91 5.43 12.92 15.11
CA ARG A 91 4.10 12.41 15.46
C ARG A 91 4.09 10.89 15.69
N LEU A 92 5.02 10.18 15.07
CA LEU A 92 5.18 8.73 15.20
C LEU A 92 6.29 8.35 16.19
N GLU A 93 7.05 9.32 16.73
CA GLU A 93 8.08 9.07 17.72
C GLU A 93 7.41 8.42 18.92
N PHE A 94 8.02 7.33 19.34
CA PHE A 94 7.52 6.47 20.39
C PHE A 94 7.69 7.22 21.71
N ASN A 95 6.59 7.70 22.30
CA ASN A 95 6.58 8.34 23.62
C ASN A 95 6.92 7.38 24.77
N GLY A 96 7.51 6.21 24.51
CA GLY A 96 7.68 5.15 25.52
C GLY A 96 6.40 4.39 25.84
N ASP A 97 5.25 4.83 25.32
CA ASP A 97 3.96 4.29 25.72
C ASP A 97 3.65 2.93 25.05
N PRO A 98 3.58 1.83 25.82
CA PRO A 98 3.34 0.49 25.30
C PRO A 98 1.91 0.31 24.77
N THR A 99 0.99 1.26 25.05
CA THR A 99 -0.40 1.23 24.59
C THR A 99 -0.61 1.92 23.24
N SER A 100 0.36 2.73 22.80
CA SER A 100 0.32 3.59 21.60
C SER A 100 0.16 2.85 20.25
N GLY A 101 0.15 1.53 20.28
CA GLY A 101 -0.10 0.68 19.11
C GLY A 101 -1.20 -0.35 19.33
N GLN A 102 -1.96 -0.28 20.44
CA GLN A 102 -3.10 -1.16 20.68
C GLN A 102 -4.16 -0.97 19.61
N LYS A 103 -4.91 -2.04 19.35
CA LYS A 103 -6.06 -2.02 18.46
C LYS A 103 -7.29 -2.53 19.22
N PRO A 104 -8.48 -2.02 18.90
CA PRO A 104 -9.70 -2.52 19.51
C PRO A 104 -10.00 -3.92 18.98
N CYS A 105 -10.56 -4.75 19.86
CA CYS A 105 -11.24 -5.97 19.46
C CYS A 105 -12.56 -5.63 18.76
N ASP A 106 -12.85 -6.23 17.61
CA ASP A 106 -14.11 -6.00 16.89
C ASP A 106 -15.36 -6.58 17.59
N GLU A 107 -15.19 -7.38 18.66
CA GLU A 107 -16.28 -7.98 19.45
C GLU A 107 -16.55 -7.25 20.77
N CYS A 108 -15.51 -6.83 21.48
CA CYS A 108 -15.64 -6.22 22.81
C CYS A 108 -15.02 -4.83 22.93
N GLU A 109 -14.52 -4.27 21.83
CA GLU A 109 -13.91 -2.92 21.71
C GLU A 109 -12.68 -2.66 22.60
N LYS A 110 -12.26 -3.63 23.41
CA LYS A 110 -11.10 -3.52 24.28
C LYS A 110 -9.83 -3.30 23.47
N MET A 111 -9.07 -2.27 23.85
CA MET A 111 -7.74 -2.00 23.30
C MET A 111 -6.75 -3.04 23.82
N VAL A 112 -6.22 -3.86 22.92
CA VAL A 112 -5.30 -4.95 23.28
C VAL A 112 -4.05 -4.95 22.41
N ASN A 113 -2.98 -5.51 22.95
CA ASN A 113 -1.68 -5.65 22.27
C ASN A 113 -1.57 -6.91 21.42
N GLU A 114 -2.50 -7.85 21.56
CA GLU A 114 -2.52 -9.12 20.83
C GLU A 114 -3.95 -9.43 20.36
N LEU A 115 -4.10 -9.65 19.06
CA LEU A 115 -5.38 -9.90 18.39
C LEU A 115 -5.21 -11.02 17.39
N ILE A 116 -6.24 -11.83 17.25
CA ILE A 116 -6.34 -12.88 16.24
C ILE A 116 -7.08 -12.27 15.05
N ARG A 117 -6.44 -12.35 13.88
CA ARG A 117 -7.07 -11.97 12.63
C ARG A 117 -7.90 -13.15 12.13
N CYS A 118 -9.20 -12.97 11.97
CA CYS A 118 -10.09 -14.02 11.49
C CYS A 118 -11.17 -13.45 10.56
N GLN A 119 -11.79 -14.31 9.76
CA GLN A 119 -13.09 -14.07 9.14
C GLN A 119 -14.10 -14.89 9.94
N THR A 120 -15.31 -14.38 10.17
CA THR A 120 -16.32 -15.04 11.01
C THR A 120 -17.66 -15.20 10.31
N ASP A 121 -17.83 -14.54 9.16
CA ASP A 121 -19.11 -14.38 8.49
C ASP A 121 -18.97 -14.49 6.97
N ALA A 122 -20.11 -14.63 6.27
CA ALA A 122 -20.15 -14.84 4.83
C ALA A 122 -19.56 -13.68 3.99
N THR A 123 -19.39 -12.48 4.57
CA THR A 123 -18.80 -11.34 3.86
C THR A 123 -17.29 -11.50 3.64
N LYS A 124 -16.65 -12.44 4.35
CA LYS A 124 -15.20 -12.69 4.28
C LYS A 124 -14.37 -11.45 4.66
N ARG A 125 -14.95 -10.53 5.43
CA ARG A 125 -14.22 -9.38 5.96
C ARG A 125 -13.25 -9.85 7.04
N TRP A 126 -12.02 -9.35 6.98
CA TRP A 126 -11.05 -9.60 8.04
C TRP A 126 -11.39 -8.76 9.28
N ARG A 127 -11.45 -9.44 10.42
CA ARG A 127 -11.70 -8.88 11.74
C ARG A 127 -10.52 -9.15 12.66
N MET A 128 -10.41 -8.36 13.71
CA MET A 128 -9.38 -8.42 14.73
C MET A 128 -10.06 -8.71 16.06
N VAL A 129 -9.87 -9.91 16.59
CA VAL A 129 -10.59 -10.39 17.79
C VAL A 129 -9.58 -10.73 18.88
N CYS A 130 -9.82 -10.31 20.12
CA CYS A 130 -8.91 -10.65 21.23
C CYS A 130 -9.05 -12.13 21.60
N GLY A 131 -8.04 -12.70 22.28
CA GLY A 131 -8.05 -14.13 22.64
C GLY A 131 -9.27 -14.59 23.44
N LYS A 132 -9.87 -13.71 24.24
CA LYS A 132 -11.10 -14.01 24.99
C LYS A 132 -12.32 -14.16 24.09
N CYS A 133 -12.48 -13.25 23.12
CA CYS A 133 -13.59 -13.27 22.17
C CYS A 133 -13.36 -14.30 21.05
N TRP A 134 -12.11 -14.71 20.81
CA TRP A 134 -11.78 -15.69 19.79
C TRP A 134 -12.50 -17.03 19.99
N VAL A 135 -12.58 -17.52 21.23
CA VAL A 135 -13.28 -18.77 21.56
C VAL A 135 -14.76 -18.68 21.15
N GLN A 136 -15.38 -17.51 21.32
CA GLN A 136 -16.79 -17.30 20.98
C GLN A 136 -17.04 -17.30 19.46
N VAL A 137 -16.08 -16.82 18.67
CA VAL A 137 -16.25 -16.68 17.20
C VAL A 137 -15.70 -17.86 16.39
N SER A 138 -14.96 -18.76 17.02
CA SER A 138 -14.32 -19.93 16.39
C SER A 138 -14.82 -21.26 16.95
N GLY A 139 -15.69 -21.22 17.96
CA GLY A 139 -16.04 -22.38 18.79
C GLY A 139 -14.85 -23.00 19.55
N GLY A 140 -13.69 -22.32 19.59
CA GLY A 140 -12.45 -22.84 20.17
C GLY A 140 -11.67 -23.78 19.26
N VAL A 141 -12.05 -23.90 17.97
CA VAL A 141 -11.38 -24.75 16.98
C VAL A 141 -10.62 -23.88 15.97
N VAL A 142 -9.36 -24.22 15.71
CA VAL A 142 -8.42 -23.41 14.90
C VAL A 142 -8.88 -23.20 13.45
N ASP A 143 -9.68 -24.12 12.90
CA ASP A 143 -10.21 -24.08 11.53
C ASP A 143 -11.74 -23.98 11.46
N GLY A 144 -12.39 -23.68 12.59
CA GLY A 144 -13.85 -23.62 12.70
C GLY A 144 -14.50 -25.00 12.81
N ASP A 145 -15.54 -25.09 13.63
CA ASP A 145 -16.43 -26.24 13.74
C ASP A 145 -17.62 -26.13 12.77
N ALA A 146 -18.48 -27.15 12.74
CA ALA A 146 -19.66 -27.18 11.87
C ALA A 146 -20.64 -26.01 12.11
N GLU A 147 -20.61 -25.40 13.30
CA GLU A 147 -21.44 -24.24 13.66
C GLU A 147 -20.80 -22.92 13.20
N HIS A 148 -19.54 -22.93 12.75
CA HIS A 148 -18.79 -21.78 12.26
C HIS A 148 -18.23 -21.99 10.83
N PRO A 149 -19.08 -22.27 9.82
CA PRO A 149 -18.67 -22.66 8.46
C PRO A 149 -17.96 -21.55 7.67
N HIS A 150 -18.05 -20.31 8.12
CA HIS A 150 -17.39 -19.15 7.50
C HIS A 150 -16.14 -18.71 8.27
N TYR A 151 -15.80 -19.40 9.35
CA TYR A 151 -14.62 -19.07 10.11
C TYR A 151 -13.36 -19.36 9.29
N ARG A 152 -12.44 -18.40 9.28
CA ARG A 152 -11.13 -18.57 8.63
C ARG A 152 -10.04 -17.86 9.42
N TYR A 153 -9.04 -18.62 9.84
CA TYR A 153 -7.88 -18.08 10.51
C TYR A 153 -6.99 -17.26 9.56
N GLY A 154 -6.52 -16.11 10.03
CA GLY A 154 -5.73 -15.13 9.28
C GLY A 154 -4.42 -14.73 9.95
N GLY A 155 -4.03 -15.40 11.04
CA GLY A 155 -2.79 -15.14 11.77
C GLY A 155 -2.98 -14.33 13.05
N LEU A 156 -1.93 -14.30 13.87
CA LEU A 156 -1.85 -13.51 15.09
C LEU A 156 -1.23 -12.14 14.79
N TRP A 157 -1.88 -11.06 15.22
CA TRP A 157 -1.36 -9.71 15.19
C TRP A 157 -0.87 -9.31 16.58
N LYS A 158 0.31 -8.67 16.62
CA LYS A 158 0.92 -8.15 17.85
C LYS A 158 1.32 -6.69 17.67
N ASN A 159 1.09 -5.89 18.70
CA ASN A 159 1.62 -4.54 18.78
C ASN A 159 3.15 -4.62 18.97
N ARG A 160 3.90 -4.37 17.89
CA ARG A 160 5.38 -4.38 17.90
C ARG A 160 5.99 -3.35 18.86
N ARG A 161 5.25 -2.31 19.25
CA ARG A 161 5.70 -1.28 20.18
C ARG A 161 5.70 -1.77 21.64
N ALA A 162 4.75 -2.64 21.98
CA ALA A 162 4.66 -3.25 23.31
C ALA A 162 5.70 -4.38 23.54
N GLN A 163 6.26 -4.95 22.47
CA GLN A 163 7.28 -6.01 22.57
C GLN A 163 8.68 -5.43 22.90
N GLN A 164 8.99 -4.22 22.42
CA GLN A 164 10.30 -3.59 22.59
C GLN A 164 10.57 -3.14 24.04
N SER A 165 9.53 -2.92 24.85
CA SER A 165 9.66 -2.52 26.25
C SER A 165 9.97 -3.68 27.21
N GLY A 166 9.93 -4.93 26.75
CA GLY A 166 10.10 -6.13 27.59
C GLY A 166 11.48 -6.79 27.56
N GLU A 167 12.39 -6.34 26.67
CA GLU A 167 13.67 -7.02 26.43
C GLU A 167 14.89 -6.29 27.04
N SER A 168 14.68 -5.13 27.68
CA SER A 168 15.74 -4.30 28.26
C SER A 168 15.88 -4.43 29.80
N GLY A 169 15.59 -5.63 30.34
CA GLY A 169 15.53 -5.88 31.79
C GLY A 169 16.40 -7.04 32.29
N ILE A 170 17.44 -7.44 31.57
CA ILE A 170 18.47 -8.32 32.14
C ILE A 170 19.43 -7.43 32.92
N GLU A 171 19.16 -7.24 34.21
CA GLU A 171 20.16 -6.66 35.11
C GLU A 171 21.40 -7.57 35.12
N PRO A 172 22.62 -7.01 35.01
CA PRO A 172 23.82 -7.82 35.12
C PRO A 172 23.89 -8.43 36.52
N VAL A 173 23.93 -9.76 36.58
CA VAL A 173 24.14 -10.51 37.82
C VAL A 173 25.49 -10.08 38.39
N PRO A 174 25.57 -9.58 39.64
CA PRO A 174 26.85 -9.21 40.23
C PRO A 174 27.71 -10.45 40.43
N ALA A 175 29.02 -10.29 40.15
CA ALA A 175 30.05 -11.33 40.23
C ALA A 175 30.43 -11.70 41.67
#